data_AF-A0A1Y3EX73-F1
#
_entry.id   AF-A0A1Y3EX73-F1
#
_cell.length_a   1.000
_cell.length_b   1.000
_cell.length_c   1.000
_cell.angle_alpha   90.00
_cell.angle_beta   90.00
_cell.angle_gamma   90.00
#
_symmetry.space_group_name_H-M   'P 1'
#
loop_
_entity.id
_entity.type
_entity.pdbx_description
1 polymer ?
#
loop_
_entity_poly.entity_id
_entity_poly.type
_entity_poly.pdbx_seq_one_letter_code
_entity_poly.pdbx_strand_id
1 'polypeptide(L)'
;DFVYAVDASDLDEGKNSLLKFYLNGKDADKFIINVSTGVIVSKADLKLWNSYRLTVEVSDHGFPEKQSFLSLQFITRPPSEFPVFQSDFQQVYSIAENKRNTFVTLAVARSSKQAPFNRIRYSIASGNIGQAFTIDSESGELFTSENIDYETHCHYKLWIAAVDNDSPPMISFLKLYINVEDVNDNSPVFNQSIYEVSIPEEEPEFFYVTQVTATDLDSENNGLIEYSIDKNQSNVCDLFQIDPTSGIITTKVPLDRETKAQYHFVVVAKDQGMPALFGYAVVVVNLEDKNDNAPRFTHLFSAHVREDAPLDTFITQIVAADLDEVSDNTYILENGDDNTFRIEKDTGRIFVNKSLDRETISEYAIKVSVLDSFWKVMTSLTITVDDVNDNAPVFSKHSYR
;
A
#
# COMPACT_ATOMS: atom_id res chain seq x y z
N ASP A 1 44.63 -20.05 -11.59
CA ASP A 1 43.81 -21.20 -11.16
C ASP A 1 43.26 -21.01 -9.77
N PHE A 2 42.20 -21.74 -9.41
CA PHE A 2 41.74 -21.82 -8.04
C PHE A 2 42.84 -22.43 -7.16
N VAL A 3 43.07 -21.85 -5.98
CA VAL A 3 44.11 -22.29 -5.04
C VAL A 3 43.47 -22.77 -3.75
N TYR A 4 42.62 -21.95 -3.15
CA TYR A 4 41.96 -22.25 -1.89
C TYR A 4 40.72 -21.35 -1.73
N ALA A 5 39.76 -21.77 -0.93
CA ALA A 5 38.69 -20.89 -0.47
C ALA A 5 38.69 -20.89 1.05
N VAL A 6 38.59 -19.69 1.61
CA VAL A 6 38.42 -19.49 3.05
C VAL A 6 36.96 -19.14 3.33
N ASP A 7 36.50 -19.52 4.50
CA ASP A 7 35.16 -19.19 5.00
C ASP A 7 35.29 -18.45 6.33
N ALA A 8 34.42 -17.49 6.55
CA ALA A 8 34.36 -16.71 7.78
C ALA A 8 32.91 -16.26 8.01
N SER A 9 32.53 -16.15 9.28
CA SER A 9 31.19 -15.74 9.70
C SER A 9 31.30 -14.62 10.72
N ASP A 10 30.42 -13.64 10.62
CA ASP A 10 30.17 -12.63 11.65
C ASP A 10 28.80 -12.88 12.28
N LEU A 11 28.67 -12.63 13.58
CA LEU A 11 27.40 -12.83 14.32
C LEU A 11 26.54 -11.57 14.36
N ASP A 12 27.05 -10.43 13.88
CA ASP A 12 26.28 -9.19 13.78
C ASP A 12 25.26 -9.24 12.62
N GLU A 13 24.47 -8.18 12.43
CA GLU A 13 23.51 -8.05 11.34
C GLU A 13 23.78 -6.83 10.44
N GLY A 14 23.24 -6.86 9.23
CA GLY A 14 23.33 -5.76 8.27
C GLY A 14 24.78 -5.44 7.89
N LYS A 15 25.11 -4.14 7.82
CA LYS A 15 26.48 -3.71 7.44
C LYS A 15 27.56 -4.25 8.36
N ASN A 16 27.25 -4.50 9.63
CA ASN A 16 28.26 -4.94 10.59
C ASN A 16 28.64 -6.42 10.40
N SER A 17 27.88 -7.21 9.65
CA SER A 17 28.25 -8.60 9.35
C SER A 17 28.78 -8.82 7.93
N LEU A 18 28.80 -7.78 7.11
CA LEU A 18 29.40 -7.83 5.78
C LEU A 18 30.92 -7.95 5.92
N LEU A 19 31.48 -9.00 5.32
CA LEU A 19 32.91 -9.31 5.40
C LEU A 19 33.67 -8.88 4.14
N LYS A 20 34.89 -8.39 4.35
CA LYS A 20 35.89 -8.11 3.32
C LYS A 20 37.15 -8.93 3.56
N PHE A 21 37.62 -9.58 2.50
CA PHE A 21 38.83 -10.39 2.52
C PHE A 21 40.00 -9.70 1.84
N TYR A 22 41.16 -9.74 2.49
CA TYR A 22 42.43 -9.22 2.00
C TYR A 22 43.53 -10.28 2.14
N LEU A 23 44.56 -10.15 1.32
CA LEU A 23 45.64 -11.11 1.28
C LEU A 23 46.99 -10.41 1.47
N ASN A 24 47.67 -10.82 2.53
CA ASN A 24 48.94 -10.30 2.99
C ASN A 24 49.98 -11.44 3.07
N GLY A 25 51.23 -11.09 3.38
CA GLY A 25 52.31 -12.05 3.62
C GLY A 25 53.33 -12.17 2.48
N LYS A 26 54.25 -13.12 2.63
CA LYS A 26 55.47 -13.21 1.81
C LYS A 26 55.20 -13.49 0.33
N ASP A 27 54.23 -14.35 0.05
CA ASP A 27 53.92 -14.79 -1.32
C ASP A 27 52.63 -14.16 -1.86
N ALA A 28 52.07 -13.16 -1.16
CA ALA A 28 50.77 -12.55 -1.46
C ALA A 28 50.67 -11.98 -2.87
N ASP A 29 51.78 -11.43 -3.37
CA ASP A 29 51.91 -10.85 -4.70
C ASP A 29 51.55 -11.82 -5.84
N LYS A 30 51.64 -13.13 -5.59
CA LYS A 30 51.36 -14.20 -6.57
C LYS A 30 49.89 -14.63 -6.62
N PHE A 31 49.05 -14.12 -5.71
CA PHE A 31 47.66 -14.54 -5.57
C PHE A 31 46.70 -13.35 -5.61
N ILE A 32 45.43 -13.63 -5.88
CA ILE A 32 44.32 -12.69 -5.78
C ILE A 32 43.28 -13.35 -4.89
N ILE A 33 42.76 -12.60 -3.92
CA ILE A 33 41.59 -13.00 -3.15
C ILE A 33 40.38 -12.21 -3.64
N ASN A 34 39.25 -12.89 -3.80
CA ASN A 34 37.99 -12.21 -4.05
C ASN A 34 37.50 -11.60 -2.73
N VAL A 35 37.33 -10.27 -2.73
CA VAL A 35 37.06 -9.47 -1.53
C VAL A 35 35.77 -9.86 -0.83
N SER A 36 34.75 -10.38 -1.53
CA SER A 36 33.47 -10.75 -0.92
C SER A 36 33.31 -12.24 -0.63
N THR A 37 34.10 -13.12 -1.27
CA THR A 37 33.92 -14.57 -1.17
C THR A 37 35.11 -15.32 -0.57
N GLY A 38 36.23 -14.65 -0.32
CA GLY A 38 37.42 -15.29 0.24
C GLY A 38 38.11 -16.29 -0.70
N VAL A 39 37.66 -16.42 -1.95
CA VAL A 39 38.25 -17.32 -2.94
C VAL A 39 39.62 -16.81 -3.38
N ILE A 40 40.64 -17.64 -3.20
CA ILE A 40 42.03 -17.35 -3.58
C ILE A 40 42.33 -18.04 -4.90
N VAL A 41 42.82 -17.25 -5.87
CA VAL A 41 43.29 -17.73 -7.16
C VAL A 41 44.75 -17.33 -7.37
N SER A 42 45.50 -18.13 -8.11
CA SER A 42 46.85 -17.78 -8.55
C SER A 42 46.82 -16.80 -9.72
N LYS A 43 47.74 -15.82 -9.72
CA LYS A 43 47.94 -14.90 -10.85
C LYS A 43 48.69 -15.52 -12.02
N ALA A 44 49.46 -16.57 -11.74
CA ALA A 44 50.28 -17.29 -12.69
C ALA A 44 50.47 -18.74 -12.23
N ASP A 45 51.04 -19.56 -13.09
CA ASP A 45 51.34 -20.96 -12.79
C ASP A 45 52.31 -21.07 -11.60
N LEU A 46 51.94 -21.91 -10.65
CA LEU A 46 52.76 -22.15 -9.46
C LEU A 46 53.78 -23.24 -9.77
N LYS A 47 55.02 -23.05 -9.30
CA LYS A 47 56.07 -24.06 -9.44
C LYS A 47 55.73 -25.26 -8.57
N LEU A 48 55.86 -26.47 -9.09
CA LEU A 48 55.66 -27.71 -8.32
C LEU A 48 56.72 -27.85 -7.21
N TRP A 49 56.37 -28.56 -6.15
CA TRP A 49 57.22 -28.85 -4.99
C TRP A 49 57.68 -27.61 -4.20
N ASN A 50 57.02 -26.47 -4.39
CA ASN A 50 57.30 -25.23 -3.67
C ASN A 50 56.32 -25.03 -2.52
N SER A 51 56.81 -24.45 -1.41
CA SER A 51 55.97 -23.96 -0.32
C SER A 51 55.62 -22.49 -0.54
N TYR A 52 54.35 -22.16 -0.37
CA TYR A 52 53.82 -20.80 -0.39
C TYR A 52 53.21 -20.46 0.96
N ARG A 53 53.36 -19.22 1.42
CA ARG A 53 52.79 -18.73 2.68
C ARG A 53 52.03 -17.43 2.49
N LEU A 54 50.76 -17.45 2.87
CA LEU A 54 49.82 -16.33 2.78
C LEU A 54 49.23 -16.04 4.17
N THR A 55 48.88 -14.80 4.43
CA THR A 55 48.09 -14.39 5.58
C THR A 55 46.81 -13.77 5.04
N VAL A 56 45.69 -14.43 5.26
CA VAL A 56 44.37 -13.90 4.94
C VAL A 56 43.92 -13.01 6.09
N GLU A 57 43.46 -11.82 5.77
CA GLU A 57 42.81 -10.89 6.68
C GLU A 57 41.33 -10.84 6.30
N VAL A 58 40.44 -10.88 7.30
CA VAL A 58 39.01 -10.64 7.13
C VAL A 58 38.57 -9.52 8.06
N SER A 59 37.81 -8.57 7.55
CA SER A 59 37.26 -7.46 8.32
C SER A 59 35.77 -7.28 8.09
N ASP A 60 35.05 -6.80 9.10
CA ASP A 60 33.66 -6.35 8.94
C ASP A 60 33.58 -4.96 8.28
N HIS A 61 32.36 -4.41 8.10
CA HIS A 61 32.15 -2.99 7.75
C HIS A 61 31.62 -2.17 8.95
N GLY A 62 31.87 -2.62 10.18
CA GLY A 62 31.51 -1.91 11.39
C GLY A 62 32.33 -0.64 11.60
N PHE A 63 31.89 0.23 12.51
CA PHE A 63 32.70 1.36 12.96
C PHE A 63 32.88 1.33 14.49
N PRO A 64 34.09 1.06 15.00
CA PRO A 64 35.32 0.71 14.27
C PRO A 64 35.30 -0.71 13.70
N GLU A 65 35.98 -0.92 12.56
CA GLU A 65 36.07 -2.24 11.93
C GLU A 65 36.76 -3.26 12.85
N LYS A 66 36.22 -4.49 12.94
CA LYS A 66 36.89 -5.63 13.58
C LYS A 66 37.52 -6.52 12.54
N GLN A 67 38.64 -7.15 12.92
CA GLN A 67 39.47 -7.92 12.01
C GLN A 67 39.97 -9.23 12.61
N SER A 68 40.14 -10.24 11.76
CA SER A 68 40.74 -11.53 12.08
C SER A 68 41.76 -11.94 11.01
N PHE A 69 42.72 -12.79 11.39
CA PHE A 69 43.83 -13.20 10.53
C PHE A 69 44.02 -14.71 10.52
N LEU A 70 44.23 -15.29 9.34
CA LEU A 70 44.50 -16.71 9.11
C LEU A 70 45.80 -16.90 8.33
N SER A 71 46.74 -17.70 8.86
CA SER A 71 47.97 -18.03 8.13
C SER A 71 47.81 -19.34 7.36
N LEU A 72 47.92 -19.27 6.03
CA LEU A 72 47.87 -20.41 5.12
C LEU A 72 49.28 -20.78 4.66
N GLN A 73 49.64 -22.06 4.77
CA GLN A 73 50.84 -22.62 4.17
C GLN A 73 50.47 -23.86 3.37
N PHE A 74 50.84 -23.90 2.10
CA PHE A 74 50.61 -25.05 1.23
C PHE A 74 51.82 -25.34 0.36
N ILE A 75 51.90 -26.59 -0.07
CA ILE A 75 52.96 -27.08 -0.95
C ILE A 75 52.30 -27.58 -2.23
N THR A 76 52.78 -27.10 -3.37
CA THR A 76 52.28 -27.53 -4.67
C THR A 76 52.77 -28.93 -5.01
N ARG A 77 51.86 -29.73 -5.59
CA ARG A 77 52.09 -31.12 -6.01
C ARG A 77 51.53 -31.35 -7.42
N PRO A 78 51.98 -32.38 -8.14
CA PRO A 78 51.41 -32.74 -9.43
C PRO A 78 49.89 -33.02 -9.32
N PRO A 79 49.07 -32.62 -10.31
CA PRO A 79 47.62 -32.86 -10.29
C PRO A 79 47.22 -34.34 -10.10
N SER A 80 48.05 -35.27 -10.56
CA SER A 80 47.83 -36.72 -10.41
C SER A 80 47.81 -37.22 -8.95
N GLU A 81 48.34 -36.43 -8.02
CA GLU A 81 48.35 -36.74 -6.58
C GLU A 81 47.08 -36.27 -5.86
N PHE A 82 46.21 -35.47 -6.50
CA PHE A 82 45.02 -34.94 -5.86
C PHE A 82 43.79 -35.84 -6.12
N PRO A 83 42.79 -35.82 -5.22
CA PRO A 83 41.46 -36.30 -5.55
C PRO A 83 40.92 -35.55 -6.76
N VAL A 84 40.31 -36.25 -7.71
CA VAL A 84 39.74 -35.64 -8.92
C VAL A 84 38.23 -35.81 -8.87
N PHE A 85 37.50 -34.69 -8.92
CA PHE A 85 36.04 -34.72 -9.08
C PHE A 85 35.68 -35.31 -10.43
N GLN A 86 34.62 -36.12 -10.50
CA GLN A 86 34.21 -36.75 -11.76
C GLN A 86 33.60 -35.78 -12.78
N SER A 87 33.22 -34.58 -12.34
CA SER A 87 32.59 -33.56 -13.16
C SER A 87 33.56 -32.42 -13.41
N ASP A 88 33.93 -32.22 -14.68
CA ASP A 88 34.86 -31.16 -15.12
C ASP A 88 34.14 -29.89 -15.62
N PHE A 89 32.81 -29.87 -15.60
CA PHE A 89 31.99 -28.74 -16.06
C PHE A 89 31.34 -28.00 -14.89
N GLN A 90 31.05 -26.72 -15.11
CA GLN A 90 30.30 -25.90 -14.16
C GLN A 90 28.93 -26.53 -13.90
N GLN A 91 28.67 -26.90 -12.65
CA GLN A 91 27.40 -27.50 -12.24
C GLN A 91 26.46 -26.40 -11.74
N VAL A 92 25.26 -26.37 -12.32
CA VAL A 92 24.17 -25.46 -11.94
C VAL A 92 22.99 -26.32 -11.51
N TYR A 93 22.47 -26.06 -10.32
CA TYR A 93 21.31 -26.70 -9.74
C TYR A 93 20.26 -25.65 -9.40
N SER A 94 19.00 -26.04 -9.38
CA SER A 94 17.91 -25.22 -8.88
C SER A 94 17.18 -25.95 -7.78
N ILE A 95 16.82 -25.24 -6.71
CA ILE A 95 16.04 -25.77 -5.60
C ILE A 95 14.96 -24.76 -5.22
N ALA A 96 13.75 -25.24 -4.96
CA ALA A 96 12.71 -24.40 -4.37
C ALA A 96 13.08 -24.02 -2.94
N GLU A 97 12.80 -22.78 -2.57
CA GLU A 97 12.92 -22.27 -1.21
C GLU A 97 11.95 -22.96 -0.24
N ASN A 98 12.04 -22.64 1.05
CA ASN A 98 11.14 -23.15 2.10
C ASN A 98 11.11 -24.69 2.27
N LYS A 99 12.08 -25.41 1.68
CA LYS A 99 12.20 -26.88 1.78
C LYS A 99 13.49 -27.30 2.47
N ARG A 100 13.34 -27.87 3.67
CA ARG A 100 14.45 -28.47 4.44
C ARG A 100 14.79 -29.88 3.98
N ASN A 101 16.05 -30.28 4.19
CA ASN A 101 16.56 -31.61 3.89
C ASN A 101 16.33 -32.04 2.43
N THR A 102 16.33 -31.07 1.51
CA THR A 102 16.19 -31.32 0.07
C THR A 102 17.54 -31.78 -0.47
N PHE A 103 17.58 -32.95 -1.09
CA PHE A 103 18.77 -33.42 -1.80
C PHE A 103 19.07 -32.50 -2.98
N VAL A 104 20.27 -31.93 -3.01
CA VAL A 104 20.73 -31.05 -4.09
C VAL A 104 21.49 -31.86 -5.14
N THR A 105 22.55 -32.55 -4.71
CA THR A 105 23.43 -33.32 -5.60
C THR A 105 24.36 -34.24 -4.79
N LEU A 106 25.07 -35.12 -5.51
CA LEU A 106 26.10 -36.00 -4.99
C LEU A 106 27.46 -35.55 -5.53
N ALA A 107 28.34 -35.04 -4.66
CA ALA A 107 29.71 -34.69 -5.02
C ALA A 107 30.58 -35.96 -5.02
N VAL A 108 31.12 -36.33 -6.19
CA VAL A 108 31.95 -37.53 -6.33
C VAL A 108 33.36 -37.17 -6.77
N ALA A 109 34.34 -37.47 -5.90
CA ALA A 109 35.75 -37.43 -6.22
C ALA A 109 36.38 -38.83 -6.14
N ARG A 110 37.49 -39.02 -6.86
CA ARG A 110 38.26 -40.27 -6.87
C ARG A 110 39.74 -39.97 -6.65
N SER A 111 40.41 -40.82 -5.89
CA SER A 111 41.85 -40.77 -5.70
C SER A 111 42.50 -41.93 -6.46
N SER A 112 43.62 -41.65 -7.14
CA SER A 112 44.44 -42.64 -7.85
C SER A 112 45.29 -43.52 -6.90
N LYS A 113 45.28 -43.19 -5.60
CA LYS A 113 46.10 -43.84 -4.57
C LYS A 113 45.54 -45.20 -4.15
N GLN A 114 46.33 -45.95 -3.38
CA GLN A 114 45.87 -47.19 -2.74
C GLN A 114 45.36 -46.93 -1.32
N ALA A 115 44.55 -47.84 -0.79
CA ALA A 115 44.11 -47.78 0.59
C ALA A 115 45.31 -47.83 1.57
N PRO A 116 45.29 -47.07 2.68
CA PRO A 116 44.18 -46.23 3.17
C PRO A 116 44.18 -44.78 2.64
N PHE A 117 45.12 -44.41 1.77
CA PHE A 117 45.32 -43.04 1.29
C PHE A 117 44.28 -42.58 0.26
N ASN A 118 43.50 -43.51 -0.29
CA ASN A 118 42.46 -43.22 -1.27
C ASN A 118 41.09 -42.87 -0.67
N ARG A 119 40.96 -42.91 0.68
CA ARG A 119 39.73 -42.51 1.36
C ARG A 119 39.56 -40.99 1.25
N ILE A 120 38.39 -40.57 0.78
CA ILE A 120 38.06 -39.16 0.57
C ILE A 120 37.04 -38.72 1.61
N ARG A 121 37.19 -37.49 2.10
CA ARG A 121 36.20 -36.80 2.91
C ARG A 121 35.75 -35.51 2.25
N TYR A 122 34.46 -35.22 2.38
CA TYR A 122 33.84 -34.04 1.79
C TYR A 122 33.51 -32.99 2.85
N SER A 123 33.62 -31.72 2.47
CA SER A 123 33.19 -30.58 3.29
C SER A 123 32.84 -29.40 2.40
N ILE A 124 32.00 -28.48 2.89
CA ILE A 124 31.79 -27.19 2.23
C ILE A 124 32.92 -26.26 2.67
N ALA A 125 33.71 -25.79 1.71
CA ALA A 125 34.89 -24.96 1.95
C ALA A 125 34.59 -23.46 1.98
N SER A 126 33.54 -23.00 1.28
CA SER A 126 33.14 -21.59 1.24
C SER A 126 31.80 -21.43 0.51
N GLY A 127 31.15 -20.28 0.72
CA GLY A 127 29.93 -19.86 0.04
C GLY A 127 28.63 -20.31 0.70
N ASN A 128 28.71 -20.96 1.86
CA ASN A 128 27.57 -21.47 2.62
C ASN A 128 26.93 -20.38 3.51
N ILE A 129 26.50 -19.29 2.89
CA ILE A 129 25.89 -18.16 3.59
C ILE A 129 24.68 -18.66 4.39
N GLY A 130 24.56 -18.21 5.65
CA GLY A 130 23.47 -18.62 6.53
C GLY A 130 23.47 -20.11 6.93
N GLN A 131 24.55 -20.85 6.66
CA GLN A 131 24.60 -22.31 6.84
C GLN A 131 23.48 -23.04 6.08
N ALA A 132 23.10 -22.51 4.90
CA ALA A 132 22.00 -23.01 4.07
C ALA A 132 22.13 -24.48 3.65
N PHE A 133 23.35 -25.01 3.58
CA PHE A 133 23.64 -26.36 3.08
C PHE A 133 24.48 -27.19 4.05
N THR A 134 24.29 -28.51 3.98
CA THR A 134 25.10 -29.52 4.67
C THR A 134 25.53 -30.59 3.70
N ILE A 135 26.76 -31.09 3.85
CA ILE A 135 27.28 -32.21 3.05
C ILE A 135 27.66 -33.38 3.96
N ASP A 136 27.27 -34.59 3.60
CA ASP A 136 27.74 -35.79 4.28
C ASP A 136 29.22 -36.02 3.97
N SER A 137 30.02 -36.14 5.02
CA SER A 137 31.48 -36.19 4.89
C SER A 137 32.02 -37.47 4.25
N GLU A 138 31.25 -38.56 4.21
CA GLU A 138 31.69 -39.85 3.68
C GLU A 138 31.03 -40.17 2.33
N SER A 139 29.74 -39.86 2.14
CA SER A 139 29.02 -40.08 0.88
C SER A 139 29.19 -38.95 -0.13
N GLY A 140 29.36 -37.71 0.34
CA GLY A 140 29.40 -36.51 -0.51
C GLY A 140 28.02 -36.00 -0.92
N GLU A 141 26.94 -36.50 -0.30
CA GLU A 141 25.58 -36.04 -0.56
C GLU A 141 25.36 -34.65 0.05
N LEU A 142 24.90 -33.70 -0.77
CA LEU A 142 24.63 -32.32 -0.40
C LEU A 142 23.12 -32.12 -0.21
N PHE A 143 22.72 -31.58 0.94
CA PHE A 143 21.34 -31.29 1.31
C PHE A 143 21.17 -29.83 1.73
N THR A 144 19.95 -29.31 1.64
CA THR A 144 19.56 -28.07 2.33
C THR A 144 19.44 -28.33 3.85
N SER A 145 20.02 -27.45 4.65
CA SER A 145 20.04 -27.54 6.12
C SER A 145 18.89 -26.79 6.77
N GLU A 146 18.64 -25.57 6.29
CA GLU A 146 17.66 -24.62 6.86
C GLU A 146 16.64 -24.17 5.80
N ASN A 147 15.66 -23.36 6.21
CA ASN A 147 14.78 -22.68 5.27
C ASN A 147 15.60 -21.63 4.52
N ILE A 148 15.97 -21.98 3.30
CA ILE A 148 16.47 -21.01 2.32
C ILE A 148 15.29 -20.13 1.93
N ASP A 149 15.54 -18.83 1.86
CA ASP A 149 14.60 -17.76 1.56
C ASP A 149 15.14 -17.03 0.32
N TYR A 150 14.32 -16.96 -0.74
CA TYR A 150 14.66 -16.37 -2.03
C TYR A 150 14.85 -14.86 -1.92
N GLU A 151 13.94 -14.16 -1.23
CA GLU A 151 13.92 -12.71 -1.02
C GLU A 151 15.21 -12.26 -0.32
N THR A 152 15.75 -13.11 0.54
CA THR A 152 17.03 -12.86 1.22
C THR A 152 18.24 -13.21 0.35
N HIS A 153 18.32 -14.43 -0.23
CA HIS A 153 19.44 -14.87 -1.07
C HIS A 153 19.00 -15.84 -2.20
N CYS A 154 18.84 -15.31 -3.41
CA CYS A 154 18.36 -16.06 -4.57
C CYS A 154 19.39 -16.96 -5.29
N HIS A 155 20.68 -16.90 -4.94
CA HIS A 155 21.70 -17.77 -5.53
C HIS A 155 22.91 -17.99 -4.61
N TYR A 156 23.48 -19.20 -4.69
CA TYR A 156 24.67 -19.61 -3.94
C TYR A 156 25.77 -20.09 -4.87
N LYS A 157 27.01 -19.78 -4.49
CA LYS A 157 28.23 -20.24 -5.17
C LYS A 157 29.08 -21.01 -4.18
N LEU A 158 28.81 -22.30 -4.05
CA LEU A 158 29.48 -23.18 -3.10
C LEU A 158 30.80 -23.72 -3.66
N TRP A 159 31.77 -23.85 -2.78
CA TRP A 159 33.00 -24.61 -3.05
C TRP A 159 33.00 -25.86 -2.18
N ILE A 160 32.91 -27.04 -2.79
CA ILE A 160 33.00 -28.33 -2.10
C ILE A 160 34.44 -28.81 -2.13
N ALA A 161 35.01 -29.14 -0.98
CA ALA A 161 36.33 -29.75 -0.87
C ALA A 161 36.23 -31.27 -0.84
N ALA A 162 37.14 -31.94 -1.54
CA ALA A 162 37.42 -33.36 -1.38
C ALA A 162 38.86 -33.52 -0.87
N VAL A 163 38.99 -34.12 0.30
CA VAL A 163 40.25 -34.27 1.03
C VAL A 163 40.60 -35.74 1.13
N ASP A 164 41.79 -36.13 0.68
CA ASP A 164 42.27 -37.49 0.92
C ASP A 164 42.97 -37.66 2.27
N ASN A 165 43.38 -38.90 2.56
CA ASN A 165 43.96 -39.28 3.85
C ASN A 165 45.51 -39.23 3.87
N ASP A 166 46.12 -38.42 3.00
CA ASP A 166 47.57 -38.19 3.03
C ASP A 166 48.02 -37.35 4.23
N SER A 167 49.32 -37.35 4.50
CA SER A 167 49.95 -36.47 5.48
C SER A 167 51.16 -35.76 4.85
N PRO A 168 51.04 -34.46 4.47
CA PRO A 168 49.84 -33.62 4.53
C PRO A 168 48.76 -34.02 3.52
N PRO A 169 47.47 -33.75 3.78
CA PRO A 169 46.38 -34.16 2.90
C PRO A 169 46.38 -33.39 1.58
N MET A 170 45.95 -34.04 0.50
CA MET A 170 45.69 -33.39 -0.77
C MET A 170 44.22 -33.00 -0.86
N ILE A 171 43.97 -31.77 -1.32
CA ILE A 171 42.64 -31.18 -1.36
C ILE A 171 42.33 -30.71 -2.77
N SER A 172 41.20 -31.15 -3.32
CA SER A 172 40.63 -30.59 -4.54
C SER A 172 39.30 -29.93 -4.26
N PHE A 173 38.85 -29.08 -5.19
CA PHE A 173 37.65 -28.28 -5.02
C PHE A 173 36.73 -28.40 -6.24
N LEU A 174 35.43 -28.49 -5.98
CA LEU A 174 34.36 -28.45 -6.96
C LEU A 174 33.50 -27.21 -6.71
N LYS A 175 33.19 -26.49 -7.78
CA LYS A 175 32.37 -25.29 -7.72
C LYS A 175 30.93 -25.59 -8.15
N LEU A 176 29.98 -25.31 -7.27
CA LEU A 176 28.55 -25.47 -7.52
C LEU A 176 27.87 -24.11 -7.57
N TYR A 177 26.96 -23.95 -8.52
CA TYR A 177 26.02 -22.85 -8.58
C TYR A 177 24.64 -23.39 -8.23
N ILE A 178 23.99 -22.80 -7.24
CA ILE A 178 22.66 -23.20 -6.80
C ILE A 178 21.76 -21.97 -6.92
N ASN A 179 20.78 -22.05 -7.81
CA ASN A 179 19.72 -21.05 -7.91
C ASN A 179 18.60 -21.44 -6.97
N VAL A 180 18.06 -20.46 -6.26
CA VAL A 180 16.83 -20.65 -5.47
C VAL A 180 15.67 -20.33 -6.40
N GLU A 181 14.69 -21.22 -6.46
CA GLU A 181 13.41 -20.98 -7.12
C GLU A 181 12.46 -20.37 -6.09
N ASP A 182 11.96 -19.18 -6.42
CA ASP A 182 10.94 -18.44 -5.68
C ASP A 182 9.66 -19.29 -5.57
N VAL A 183 9.09 -19.34 -4.37
CA VAL A 183 7.80 -19.95 -4.07
C VAL A 183 6.89 -18.88 -3.47
N ASN A 184 5.68 -18.73 -4.04
CA ASN A 184 4.66 -17.77 -3.55
C ASN A 184 4.34 -17.91 -2.05
N ASP A 185 5.04 -17.15 -1.21
CA ASP A 185 4.96 -17.20 0.25
C ASP A 185 4.83 -15.81 0.89
N ASN A 186 4.98 -14.74 0.11
CA ASN A 186 4.62 -13.39 0.50
C ASN A 186 3.24 -13.03 -0.04
N SER A 187 2.43 -12.38 0.81
CA SER A 187 1.11 -11.88 0.37
C SER A 187 1.21 -10.41 -0.01
N PRO A 188 0.38 -9.91 -0.95
CA PRO A 188 0.36 -8.49 -1.27
C PRO A 188 0.04 -7.64 -0.04
N VAL A 189 0.83 -6.59 0.21
CA VAL A 189 0.65 -5.68 1.35
C VAL A 189 0.35 -4.27 0.85
N PHE A 190 -0.83 -3.74 1.20
CA PHE A 190 -1.15 -2.33 0.93
C PHE A 190 -0.27 -1.38 1.76
N ASN A 191 0.11 -0.25 1.18
CA ASN A 191 0.90 0.77 1.90
C ASN A 191 0.10 1.48 3.01
N GLN A 192 -1.24 1.35 2.99
CA GLN A 192 -2.17 1.89 3.97
C GLN A 192 -3.30 0.88 4.23
N SER A 193 -3.74 0.76 5.49
CA SER A 193 -4.90 -0.07 5.84
C SER A 193 -6.24 0.60 5.49
N ILE A 194 -6.26 1.94 5.45
CA ILE A 194 -7.44 2.76 5.17
C ILE A 194 -7.04 3.90 4.22
N TYR A 195 -7.78 4.06 3.13
CA TYR A 195 -7.69 5.18 2.19
C TYR A 195 -8.95 6.03 2.33
N GLU A 196 -8.83 7.20 2.94
CA GLU A 196 -9.94 8.14 3.10
C GLU A 196 -9.81 9.30 2.12
N VAL A 197 -10.89 9.61 1.41
CA VAL A 197 -10.95 10.70 0.42
C VAL A 197 -12.31 11.38 0.45
N SER A 198 -12.31 12.68 0.15
CA SER A 198 -13.53 13.45 -0.07
C SER A 198 -13.59 13.87 -1.53
N ILE A 199 -14.74 13.66 -2.18
CA ILE A 199 -14.98 14.05 -3.57
C ILE A 199 -16.28 14.84 -3.65
N PRO A 200 -16.41 15.81 -4.56
CA PRO A 200 -17.68 16.48 -4.79
C PRO A 200 -18.71 15.47 -5.34
N GLU A 201 -19.97 15.67 -5.00
CA GLU A 201 -21.07 14.95 -5.63
C GLU A 201 -21.32 15.40 -7.08
N GLU A 202 -22.19 14.68 -7.79
CA GLU A 202 -22.58 14.90 -9.19
C GLU A 202 -21.44 14.92 -10.22
N GLU A 203 -20.24 14.50 -9.83
CA GLU A 203 -19.12 14.39 -10.76
C GLU A 203 -19.43 13.33 -11.85
N PRO A 204 -18.94 13.55 -13.09
CA PRO A 204 -19.25 12.66 -14.21
C PRO A 204 -18.72 11.23 -13.99
N GLU A 205 -19.19 10.30 -14.82
CA GLU A 205 -18.64 8.96 -14.88
C GLU A 205 -17.12 9.00 -15.15
N PHE A 206 -16.39 8.03 -14.61
CA PHE A 206 -14.93 7.95 -14.65
C PHE A 206 -14.21 9.06 -13.87
N PHE A 207 -14.89 9.74 -12.94
CA PHE A 207 -14.23 10.69 -12.05
C PHE A 207 -13.22 9.97 -11.15
N TYR A 208 -12.03 10.55 -10.99
CA TYR A 208 -10.96 10.01 -10.16
C TYR A 208 -11.31 10.12 -8.68
N VAL A 209 -11.35 8.98 -7.98
CA VAL A 209 -11.63 8.92 -6.54
C VAL A 209 -10.32 8.89 -5.75
N THR A 210 -9.53 7.84 -5.94
CA THR A 210 -8.24 7.66 -5.27
C THR A 210 -7.42 6.59 -5.98
N GLN A 211 -6.17 6.38 -5.57
CA GLN A 211 -5.32 5.29 -6.05
C GLN A 211 -4.81 4.49 -4.85
N VAL A 212 -5.03 3.18 -4.87
CA VAL A 212 -4.49 2.26 -3.87
C VAL A 212 -3.20 1.63 -4.37
N THR A 213 -2.31 1.25 -3.46
CA THR A 213 -1.02 0.66 -3.83
C THR A 213 -0.64 -0.42 -2.84
N ALA A 214 -0.39 -1.61 -3.36
CA ALA A 214 0.16 -2.74 -2.64
C ALA A 214 1.51 -3.16 -3.24
N THR A 215 2.32 -3.82 -2.42
CA THR A 215 3.60 -4.42 -2.80
C THR A 215 3.64 -5.87 -2.37
N ASP A 216 4.20 -6.71 -3.21
CA ASP A 216 4.49 -8.11 -2.93
C ASP A 216 6.01 -8.29 -3.07
N LEU A 217 6.61 -9.08 -2.18
CA LEU A 217 8.06 -9.27 -2.15
C LEU A 217 8.52 -10.38 -3.08
N ASP A 218 7.61 -11.27 -3.49
CA ASP A 218 7.94 -12.35 -4.39
C ASP A 218 8.26 -11.83 -5.80
N SER A 219 8.85 -12.68 -6.63
CA SER A 219 9.27 -12.34 -7.99
C SER A 219 8.29 -12.81 -9.07
N GLU A 220 8.42 -12.22 -10.26
CA GLU A 220 7.63 -12.58 -11.43
C GLU A 220 6.11 -12.61 -11.17
N ASN A 221 5.45 -13.75 -11.43
CA ASN A 221 4.00 -13.90 -11.25
C ASN A 221 3.59 -13.98 -9.77
N ASN A 222 4.48 -14.45 -8.89
CA ASN A 222 4.23 -14.50 -7.45
C ASN A 222 4.12 -13.06 -6.89
N GLY A 223 4.94 -12.14 -7.41
CA GLY A 223 4.86 -10.72 -7.04
C GLY A 223 3.87 -9.87 -7.86
N LEU A 224 3.21 -10.43 -8.88
CA LEU A 224 2.39 -9.65 -9.81
C LEU A 224 0.98 -9.44 -9.28
N ILE A 225 0.69 -8.21 -8.86
CA ILE A 225 -0.56 -7.84 -8.20
C ILE A 225 -1.67 -7.46 -9.21
N GLU A 226 -2.86 -7.99 -8.99
CA GLU A 226 -4.13 -7.58 -9.61
C GLU A 226 -5.07 -6.99 -8.54
N TYR A 227 -5.58 -5.78 -8.77
CA TYR A 227 -6.50 -5.10 -7.87
C TYR A 227 -7.97 -5.35 -8.22
N SER A 228 -8.82 -5.46 -7.21
CA SER A 228 -10.27 -5.54 -7.38
C SER A 228 -11.03 -4.96 -6.19
N ILE A 229 -12.29 -4.57 -6.38
CA ILE A 229 -13.22 -4.31 -5.27
C ILE A 229 -13.78 -5.67 -4.82
N ASP A 230 -13.95 -5.88 -3.51
CA ASP A 230 -14.50 -7.14 -2.99
C ASP A 230 -15.86 -7.45 -3.65
N LYS A 231 -15.91 -8.60 -4.34
CA LYS A 231 -17.08 -9.06 -5.10
C LYS A 231 -18.31 -9.29 -4.24
N ASN A 232 -18.14 -9.45 -2.92
CA ASN A 232 -19.25 -9.56 -1.97
C ASN A 232 -20.01 -8.25 -1.77
N GLN A 233 -19.47 -7.11 -2.25
CA GLN A 233 -20.06 -5.78 -2.12
C GLN A 233 -20.67 -5.31 -3.45
N SER A 234 -21.64 -6.05 -3.98
CA SER A 234 -22.21 -5.81 -5.31
C SER A 234 -22.74 -4.39 -5.51
N ASN A 235 -23.36 -3.81 -4.47
CA ASN A 235 -23.87 -2.44 -4.49
C ASN A 235 -22.77 -1.39 -4.67
N VAL A 236 -21.53 -1.68 -4.28
CA VAL A 236 -20.37 -0.80 -4.49
C VAL A 236 -19.80 -1.01 -5.89
N CYS A 237 -19.74 -2.26 -6.36
CA CYS A 237 -19.29 -2.60 -7.70
C CYS A 237 -20.16 -1.97 -8.81
N ASP A 238 -21.40 -1.60 -8.52
CA ASP A 238 -22.27 -0.86 -9.44
C ASP A 238 -21.95 0.64 -9.51
N LEU A 239 -21.32 1.19 -8.46
CA LEU A 239 -21.05 2.62 -8.29
C LEU A 239 -19.59 2.99 -8.56
N PHE A 240 -18.67 2.09 -8.28
CA PHE A 240 -17.23 2.30 -8.40
C PHE A 240 -16.58 1.21 -9.24
N GLN A 241 -15.43 1.52 -9.82
CA GLN A 241 -14.55 0.56 -10.47
C GLN A 241 -13.11 0.84 -10.10
N ILE A 242 -12.29 -0.20 -10.16
CA ILE A 242 -10.84 -0.12 -9.94
C ILE A 242 -10.13 -0.68 -11.17
N ASP A 243 -9.10 0.03 -11.63
CA ASP A 243 -8.22 -0.48 -12.66
C ASP A 243 -7.31 -1.57 -12.07
N PRO A 244 -7.31 -2.80 -12.64
CA PRO A 244 -6.66 -3.96 -12.02
C PRO A 244 -5.14 -3.87 -11.98
N THR A 245 -4.50 -2.98 -12.75
CA THR A 245 -3.03 -2.87 -12.81
C THR A 245 -2.52 -1.66 -12.01
N SER A 246 -3.20 -0.52 -12.13
CA SER A 246 -2.77 0.74 -11.50
C SER A 246 -3.36 0.96 -10.11
N GLY A 247 -4.43 0.26 -9.73
CA GLY A 247 -5.13 0.47 -8.47
C GLY A 247 -5.92 1.79 -8.42
N ILE A 248 -6.10 2.47 -9.57
CA ILE A 248 -6.89 3.70 -9.66
C ILE A 248 -8.38 3.36 -9.53
N ILE A 249 -9.05 4.02 -8.59
CA ILE A 249 -10.49 3.90 -8.35
C ILE A 249 -11.20 5.09 -8.99
N THR A 250 -12.26 4.80 -9.75
CA THR A 250 -13.12 5.80 -10.39
C THR A 250 -14.59 5.53 -10.16
N THR A 251 -15.43 6.55 -10.32
CA THR A 251 -16.90 6.40 -10.32
C THR A 251 -17.39 5.76 -11.62
N LYS A 252 -18.46 4.96 -11.55
CA LYS A 252 -19.20 4.44 -12.71
C LYS A 252 -20.42 5.26 -13.05
N VAL A 253 -20.98 5.94 -12.07
CA VAL A 253 -22.16 6.80 -12.18
C VAL A 253 -21.93 8.05 -11.35
N PRO A 254 -22.59 9.18 -11.68
CA PRO A 254 -22.67 10.32 -10.78
C PRO A 254 -23.25 9.90 -9.43
N LEU A 255 -22.64 10.37 -8.35
CA LEU A 255 -23.08 10.09 -7.00
C LEU A 255 -23.83 11.29 -6.44
N ASP A 256 -24.83 11.02 -5.61
CA ASP A 256 -25.71 12.00 -4.99
C ASP A 256 -25.60 11.84 -3.47
N ARG A 257 -25.22 12.91 -2.78
CA ARG A 257 -24.95 12.94 -1.35
C ARG A 257 -26.23 12.84 -0.54
N GLU A 258 -27.31 13.46 -1.00
CA GLU A 258 -28.64 13.42 -0.36
C GLU A 258 -29.21 12.01 -0.39
N THR A 259 -28.85 11.20 -1.40
CA THR A 259 -29.09 9.76 -1.39
C THR A 259 -28.17 9.03 -0.41
N LYS A 260 -26.85 9.26 -0.48
CA LYS A 260 -25.87 8.65 0.43
C LYS A 260 -24.54 9.41 0.48
N ALA A 261 -24.30 10.07 1.61
CA ALA A 261 -23.13 10.91 1.85
C ALA A 261 -21.78 10.18 2.01
N GLN A 262 -21.79 8.87 2.31
CA GLN A 262 -20.54 8.14 2.62
C GLN A 262 -20.56 6.68 2.16
N TYR A 263 -19.45 6.24 1.55
CA TYR A 263 -19.23 4.88 1.10
C TYR A 263 -18.02 4.25 1.78
N HIS A 264 -18.16 3.00 2.22
CA HIS A 264 -17.08 2.20 2.80
C HIS A 264 -17.01 0.86 2.08
N PHE A 265 -15.86 0.52 1.53
CA PHE A 265 -15.67 -0.75 0.84
C PHE A 265 -14.25 -1.29 0.92
N VAL A 266 -14.11 -2.59 0.70
CA VAL A 266 -12.83 -3.30 0.76
C VAL A 266 -12.29 -3.45 -0.65
N VAL A 267 -11.03 -3.08 -0.82
CA VAL A 267 -10.23 -3.42 -2.00
C VAL A 267 -9.36 -4.61 -1.70
N VAL A 268 -9.19 -5.46 -2.70
CA VAL A 268 -8.43 -6.71 -2.65
C VAL A 268 -7.27 -6.57 -3.62
N ALA A 269 -6.05 -6.77 -3.13
CA ALA A 269 -4.87 -7.02 -3.94
C ALA A 269 -4.65 -8.53 -3.96
N LYS A 270 -4.49 -9.11 -5.15
CA LYS A 270 -4.30 -10.55 -5.34
C LYS A 270 -3.07 -10.77 -6.21
N ASP A 271 -2.17 -11.65 -5.80
CA ASP A 271 -1.07 -12.05 -6.66
C ASP A 271 -1.51 -12.99 -7.81
N GLN A 272 -0.56 -13.37 -8.67
CA GLN A 272 -0.77 -14.39 -9.70
C GLN A 272 -0.05 -15.72 -9.38
N GLY A 273 0.34 -15.91 -8.12
CA GLY A 273 0.97 -17.12 -7.64
C GLY A 273 0.02 -18.31 -7.50
N MET A 274 0.58 -19.48 -7.19
CA MET A 274 -0.19 -20.72 -6.96
C MET A 274 0.28 -21.44 -5.69
N PRO A 275 -0.52 -21.47 -4.62
CA PRO A 275 -1.84 -20.84 -4.47
C PRO A 275 -1.73 -19.31 -4.46
N ALA A 276 -2.77 -18.64 -4.96
CA ALA A 276 -2.80 -17.18 -4.93
C ALA A 276 -3.01 -16.67 -3.50
N LEU A 277 -2.29 -15.62 -3.12
CA LEU A 277 -2.38 -14.93 -1.84
C LEU A 277 -3.03 -13.55 -2.02
N PHE A 278 -3.46 -12.96 -0.89
CA PHE A 278 -4.37 -11.81 -0.90
C PHE A 278 -3.99 -10.78 0.17
N GLY A 279 -4.07 -9.51 -0.20
CA GLY A 279 -4.06 -8.35 0.68
C GLY A 279 -5.40 -7.62 0.67
N TYR A 280 -5.72 -6.92 1.76
CA TYR A 280 -6.97 -6.19 1.93
C TYR A 280 -6.73 -4.78 2.49
N ALA A 281 -7.48 -3.79 1.99
CA ALA A 281 -7.54 -2.45 2.54
C ALA A 281 -8.96 -1.89 2.44
N VAL A 282 -9.28 -0.90 3.28
CA VAL A 282 -10.58 -0.22 3.29
C VAL A 282 -10.47 1.12 2.57
N VAL A 283 -11.46 1.45 1.74
CA VAL A 283 -11.61 2.76 1.11
C VAL A 283 -12.85 3.43 1.68
N VAL A 284 -12.67 4.68 2.14
CA VAL A 284 -13.72 5.55 2.67
C VAL A 284 -13.86 6.74 1.73
N VAL A 285 -15.03 6.89 1.12
CA VAL A 285 -15.36 8.01 0.23
C VAL A 285 -16.42 8.86 0.89
N ASN A 286 -16.08 10.10 1.19
CA ASN A 286 -16.99 11.13 1.68
C ASN A 286 -17.44 11.99 0.49
N LEU A 287 -18.74 12.24 0.36
CA LEU A 287 -19.25 13.17 -0.65
C LEU A 287 -19.37 14.57 -0.06
N GLU A 288 -18.77 15.54 -0.75
CA GLU A 288 -18.90 16.97 -0.45
C GLU A 288 -20.18 17.52 -1.07
N ASP A 289 -20.93 18.27 -0.25
CA ASP A 289 -22.19 18.93 -0.57
C ASP A 289 -22.03 19.98 -1.66
N LYS A 290 -22.86 19.90 -2.70
CA LYS A 290 -23.11 20.98 -3.66
C LYS A 290 -24.52 21.52 -3.42
N ASN A 291 -24.72 22.82 -3.65
CA ASN A 291 -26.06 23.39 -3.59
C ASN A 291 -26.82 23.11 -4.90
N ASP A 292 -27.38 21.90 -5.01
CA ASP A 292 -28.12 21.42 -6.17
C ASP A 292 -29.62 21.24 -5.89
N ASN A 293 -30.05 21.33 -4.63
CA ASN A 293 -31.47 21.29 -4.26
C ASN A 293 -32.03 22.69 -4.01
N ALA A 294 -33.12 23.01 -4.71
CA ALA A 294 -33.83 24.26 -4.44
C ALA A 294 -34.67 24.15 -3.14
N PRO A 295 -34.70 25.19 -2.29
CA PRO A 295 -35.51 25.26 -1.08
C PRO A 295 -37.00 25.04 -1.38
N ARG A 296 -37.68 24.31 -0.51
CA ARG A 296 -39.11 24.00 -0.66
C ARG A 296 -39.91 24.50 0.53
N PHE A 297 -40.97 25.25 0.24
CA PHE A 297 -41.96 25.60 1.24
C PHE A 297 -42.69 24.35 1.72
N THR A 298 -42.76 24.19 3.04
CA THR A 298 -43.27 22.96 3.64
C THR A 298 -44.80 22.87 3.62
N HIS A 299 -45.50 24.01 3.55
CA HIS A 299 -46.96 24.09 3.61
C HIS A 299 -47.51 25.32 2.86
N LEU A 300 -48.84 25.35 2.63
CA LEU A 300 -49.54 26.57 2.23
C LEU A 300 -49.66 27.51 3.43
N PHE A 301 -49.46 28.81 3.21
CA PHE A 301 -49.48 29.79 4.29
C PHE A 301 -50.73 30.66 4.23
N SER A 302 -51.49 30.66 5.31
CA SER A 302 -52.52 31.66 5.60
C SER A 302 -52.39 32.13 7.04
N ALA A 303 -52.71 33.40 7.28
CA ALA A 303 -52.64 33.99 8.60
C ALA A 303 -53.77 35.01 8.81
N HIS A 304 -54.07 35.28 10.08
CA HIS A 304 -55.05 36.27 10.50
C HIS A 304 -54.36 37.34 11.34
N VAL A 305 -54.80 38.58 11.17
CA VAL A 305 -54.33 39.72 11.96
C VAL A 305 -55.50 40.67 12.18
N ARG A 306 -55.65 41.23 13.39
CA ARG A 306 -56.69 42.22 13.65
C ARG A 306 -56.31 43.56 13.05
N GLU A 307 -57.29 44.34 12.59
CA GLU A 307 -56.99 45.67 12.04
C GLU A 307 -56.42 46.66 13.09
N ASP A 308 -56.79 46.48 14.36
CA ASP A 308 -56.27 47.26 15.50
C ASP A 308 -54.89 46.81 15.99
N ALA A 309 -54.25 45.86 15.29
CA ALA A 309 -52.93 45.35 15.65
C ALA A 309 -51.87 46.48 15.61
N PRO A 310 -51.10 46.67 16.70
CA PRO A 310 -49.98 47.62 16.70
C PRO A 310 -48.93 47.30 15.63
N LEU A 311 -48.16 48.31 15.25
CA LEU A 311 -46.95 48.10 14.44
C LEU A 311 -46.02 47.09 15.12
N ASP A 312 -45.30 46.31 14.31
CA ASP A 312 -44.42 45.22 14.74
C ASP A 312 -45.13 44.05 15.43
N THR A 313 -46.46 43.93 15.30
CA THR A 313 -47.16 42.71 15.70
C THR A 313 -46.72 41.55 14.82
N PHE A 314 -46.27 40.45 15.43
CA PHE A 314 -45.93 39.20 14.75
C PHE A 314 -47.19 38.53 14.21
N ILE A 315 -47.18 38.14 12.93
CA ILE A 315 -48.32 37.54 12.24
C ILE A 315 -48.10 36.04 12.07
N THR A 316 -47.02 35.68 11.37
CA THR A 316 -46.70 34.29 11.04
C THR A 316 -45.23 34.16 10.66
N GLN A 317 -44.76 32.93 10.50
CA GLN A 317 -43.42 32.61 10.04
C GLN A 317 -43.49 31.73 8.80
N ILE A 318 -42.77 32.13 7.76
CA ILE A 318 -42.57 31.33 6.56
C ILE A 318 -41.34 30.44 6.77
N VAL A 319 -41.48 29.16 6.44
CA VAL A 319 -40.42 28.16 6.59
C VAL A 319 -40.26 27.38 5.30
N ALA A 320 -39.04 27.39 4.77
CA ALA A 320 -38.59 26.50 3.70
C ALA A 320 -37.63 25.45 4.28
N ALA A 321 -37.64 24.26 3.70
CA ALA A 321 -36.67 23.21 3.95
C ALA A 321 -35.80 23.02 2.70
N ASP A 322 -34.52 22.78 2.91
CA ASP A 322 -33.54 22.48 1.88
C ASP A 322 -32.89 21.13 2.20
N LEU A 323 -32.51 20.36 1.17
CA LEU A 323 -31.85 19.08 1.36
C LEU A 323 -30.32 19.21 1.47
N ASP A 324 -29.77 20.31 0.97
CA ASP A 324 -28.33 20.60 1.03
C ASP A 324 -27.87 20.88 2.47
N GLU A 325 -26.63 20.52 2.82
CA GLU A 325 -26.07 20.75 4.17
C GLU A 325 -25.92 22.25 4.48
N VAL A 326 -25.62 23.05 3.46
CA VAL A 326 -25.44 24.50 3.59
C VAL A 326 -26.59 25.25 2.92
N SER A 327 -27.64 25.54 3.69
CA SER A 327 -28.75 26.39 3.25
C SER A 327 -28.69 27.81 3.86
N ASP A 328 -28.14 28.79 3.11
CA ASP A 328 -28.18 30.22 3.47
C ASP A 328 -29.51 30.86 3.03
N ASN A 329 -30.62 30.29 3.51
CA ASN A 329 -31.97 30.69 3.10
C ASN A 329 -32.29 32.13 3.53
N THR A 330 -32.51 33.00 2.53
CA THR A 330 -32.93 34.39 2.69
C THR A 330 -34.39 34.55 2.30
N TYR A 331 -35.22 35.14 3.16
CA TYR A 331 -36.64 35.35 2.90
C TYR A 331 -36.95 36.80 2.49
N ILE A 332 -37.76 36.99 1.44
CA ILE A 332 -38.11 38.31 0.89
C ILE A 332 -39.61 38.38 0.60
N LEU A 333 -40.24 39.51 0.96
CA LEU A 333 -41.59 39.85 0.49
C LEU A 333 -41.48 40.46 -0.90
N GLU A 334 -42.19 39.89 -1.86
CA GLU A 334 -42.27 40.42 -3.22
C GLU A 334 -43.28 41.57 -3.28
N ASN A 335 -42.96 42.59 -4.08
CA ASN A 335 -43.76 43.82 -4.19
C ASN A 335 -45.23 43.54 -4.50
N GLY A 336 -46.14 44.09 -3.68
CA GLY A 336 -47.58 43.96 -3.90
C GLY A 336 -48.49 44.43 -2.76
N ASP A 337 -47.93 44.74 -1.59
CA ASP A 337 -48.67 45.09 -0.37
C ASP A 337 -48.46 46.55 0.08
N ASP A 338 -47.87 47.41 -0.76
CA ASP A 338 -47.48 48.79 -0.41
C ASP A 338 -46.64 48.88 0.89
N ASN A 339 -45.75 47.91 1.17
CA ASN A 339 -44.98 47.84 2.42
C ASN A 339 -45.86 47.80 3.68
N THR A 340 -47.06 47.23 3.58
CA THR A 340 -47.97 47.05 4.72
C THR A 340 -47.40 46.03 5.71
N PHE A 341 -46.65 45.05 5.23
CA PHE A 341 -45.97 44.05 6.04
C PHE A 341 -44.45 44.11 5.85
N ARG A 342 -43.72 43.56 6.82
CA ARG A 342 -42.26 43.36 6.72
C ARG A 342 -41.90 41.92 7.06
N ILE A 343 -40.81 41.42 6.48
CA ILE A 343 -40.27 40.09 6.76
C ILE A 343 -38.83 40.20 7.27
N GLU A 344 -38.50 39.40 8.28
CA GLU A 344 -37.13 39.18 8.71
C GLU A 344 -36.44 38.20 7.76
N LYS A 345 -35.33 38.63 7.16
CA LYS A 345 -34.65 37.90 6.09
C LYS A 345 -34.11 36.54 6.52
N ASP A 346 -33.61 36.41 7.74
CA ASP A 346 -32.93 35.19 8.19
C ASP A 346 -33.89 34.19 8.84
N THR A 347 -35.05 34.67 9.31
CA THR A 347 -36.00 33.87 10.10
C THR A 347 -37.31 33.60 9.37
N GLY A 348 -37.63 34.37 8.33
CA GLY A 348 -38.91 34.30 7.62
C GLY A 348 -40.11 34.80 8.42
N ARG A 349 -39.89 35.49 9.55
CA ARG A 349 -40.97 36.02 10.41
C ARG A 349 -41.57 37.28 9.82
N ILE A 350 -42.90 37.35 9.75
CA ILE A 350 -43.66 38.44 9.14
C ILE A 350 -44.37 39.26 10.22
N PHE A 351 -44.31 40.58 10.06
CA PHE A 351 -44.85 41.55 11.01
C PHE A 351 -45.66 42.65 10.32
N VAL A 352 -46.56 43.26 11.08
CA VAL A 352 -47.28 44.49 10.69
C VAL A 352 -46.30 45.66 10.57
N ASN A 353 -46.30 46.37 9.45
CA ASN A 353 -45.43 47.53 9.20
C ASN A 353 -46.21 48.84 8.97
N LYS A 354 -47.49 48.76 8.62
CA LYS A 354 -48.43 49.90 8.55
C LYS A 354 -49.73 49.56 9.28
N SER A 355 -50.48 50.59 9.67
CA SER A 355 -51.84 50.42 10.20
C SER A 355 -52.74 49.72 9.19
N LEU A 356 -53.59 48.83 9.68
CA LEU A 356 -54.53 48.07 8.87
C LEU A 356 -55.94 48.66 9.03
N ASP A 357 -56.75 48.52 7.99
CA ASP A 357 -58.15 48.94 7.96
C ASP A 357 -58.90 47.95 7.07
N ARG A 358 -59.72 47.11 7.70
CA ARG A 358 -60.46 46.04 7.05
C ARG A 358 -61.49 46.60 6.08
N GLU A 359 -62.15 47.71 6.41
CA GLU A 359 -63.16 48.33 5.55
C GLU A 359 -62.57 48.83 4.23
N THR A 360 -61.25 49.09 4.21
CA THR A 360 -60.48 49.41 3.01
C THR A 360 -59.97 48.14 2.31
N ILE A 361 -59.24 47.26 3.02
CA ILE A 361 -58.71 45.99 2.48
C ILE A 361 -58.88 44.89 3.54
N SER A 362 -59.72 43.89 3.25
CA SER A 362 -59.99 42.78 4.17
C SER A 362 -59.06 41.57 3.98
N GLU A 363 -58.33 41.50 2.86
CA GLU A 363 -57.46 40.38 2.54
C GLU A 363 -56.25 40.84 1.70
N TYR A 364 -55.06 40.42 2.12
CA TYR A 364 -53.81 40.64 1.39
C TYR A 364 -53.28 39.31 0.86
N ALA A 365 -53.16 39.20 -0.47
CA ALA A 365 -52.50 38.09 -1.14
C ALA A 365 -51.06 38.49 -1.49
N ILE A 366 -50.12 38.10 -0.64
CA ILE A 366 -48.71 38.51 -0.74
C ILE A 366 -47.90 37.36 -1.34
N LYS A 367 -46.86 37.68 -2.11
CA LYS A 367 -45.89 36.69 -2.57
C LYS A 367 -44.66 36.75 -1.69
N VAL A 368 -44.21 35.60 -1.22
CA VAL A 368 -42.98 35.46 -0.45
C VAL A 368 -42.01 34.63 -1.28
N SER A 369 -40.77 35.09 -1.41
CA SER A 369 -39.69 34.30 -1.97
C SER A 369 -38.71 33.86 -0.88
N VAL A 370 -38.15 32.67 -1.08
CA VAL A 370 -36.95 32.21 -0.40
C VAL A 370 -35.88 32.06 -1.46
N LEU A 371 -34.67 32.52 -1.15
CA LEU A 371 -33.51 32.36 -2.01
C LEU A 371 -32.38 31.73 -1.21
N ASP A 372 -31.75 30.71 -1.77
CA ASP A 372 -30.40 30.32 -1.39
C ASP A 372 -29.39 31.07 -2.30
N SER A 373 -28.12 30.64 -2.27
CA SER A 373 -27.05 31.26 -3.07
C SER A 373 -27.23 31.12 -4.59
N PHE A 374 -28.07 30.18 -5.06
CA PHE A 374 -28.30 29.81 -6.45
C PHE A 374 -29.78 29.81 -6.86
N TRP A 375 -30.71 29.34 -6.03
CA TRP A 375 -32.12 29.19 -6.38
C TRP A 375 -33.02 30.26 -5.75
N LYS A 376 -34.14 30.55 -6.42
CA LYS A 376 -35.21 31.42 -5.91
C LYS A 376 -36.55 30.74 -6.13
N VAL A 377 -37.27 30.49 -5.04
CA VAL A 377 -38.59 29.84 -5.06
C VAL A 377 -39.62 30.76 -4.41
N MET A 378 -40.86 30.75 -4.93
CA MET A 378 -41.92 31.66 -4.48
C MET A 378 -43.17 30.89 -4.05
N THR A 379 -43.86 31.43 -3.05
CA THR A 379 -45.18 30.98 -2.62
C THR A 379 -46.11 32.17 -2.36
N SER A 380 -47.41 31.90 -2.27
CA SER A 380 -48.42 32.89 -1.89
C SER A 380 -48.79 32.73 -0.42
N LEU A 381 -48.82 33.85 0.29
CA LEU A 381 -49.32 34.00 1.65
C LEU A 381 -50.59 34.83 1.62
N THR A 382 -51.67 34.30 2.18
CA THR A 382 -52.91 35.05 2.39
C THR A 382 -52.96 35.56 3.82
N ILE A 383 -53.07 36.87 4.01
CA ILE A 383 -53.31 37.49 5.32
C ILE A 383 -54.72 38.06 5.33
N THR A 384 -55.58 37.51 6.18
CA THR A 384 -56.94 38.01 6.40
C THR A 384 -56.95 39.02 7.54
N VAL A 385 -57.57 40.18 7.32
CA VAL A 385 -57.73 41.22 8.34
C VAL A 385 -59.05 40.98 9.08
N ASP A 386 -58.93 40.70 10.38
CA ASP A 386 -60.08 40.47 11.25
C ASP A 386 -60.68 41.81 11.70
N ASP A 387 -62.02 41.84 11.69
CA ASP A 387 -62.88 43.00 11.97
C ASP A 387 -62.85 43.44 13.44
N VAL A 388 -62.83 44.75 13.64
CA VAL A 388 -62.97 45.43 14.92
C VAL A 388 -64.03 46.52 14.76
N ASN A 389 -65.03 46.50 15.63
CA ASN A 389 -66.14 47.46 15.55
C ASN A 389 -65.70 48.89 15.92
N ASP A 390 -65.14 49.61 14.96
CA ASP A 390 -64.60 50.97 15.06
C ASP A 390 -65.48 52.02 14.34
N ASN A 391 -66.38 51.57 13.47
CA ASN A 391 -67.33 52.38 12.72
C ASN A 391 -68.70 52.51 13.41
N ALA A 392 -69.10 53.74 13.76
CA ALA A 392 -70.41 54.00 14.34
C ALA A 392 -71.54 53.98 13.27
N PRO A 393 -72.76 53.54 13.62
CA PRO A 393 -73.88 53.58 12.70
C PRO A 393 -74.24 55.03 12.34
N VAL A 394 -74.41 55.31 11.05
CA VAL A 394 -74.82 56.62 10.52
C VAL A 394 -76.24 56.56 9.95
N PHE A 395 -77.03 57.60 10.21
CA PHE A 395 -78.36 57.71 9.60
C PHE A 395 -78.24 57.90 8.09
N SER A 396 -79.08 57.21 7.31
CA SER A 396 -79.07 57.33 5.85
C SER A 396 -79.56 58.69 5.32
N LYS A 397 -80.17 59.51 6.18
CA LYS A 397 -80.57 60.89 5.88
C LYS A 397 -80.31 61.80 7.07
N HIS A 398 -79.93 63.04 6.78
CA HIS A 398 -79.81 64.10 7.80
C HIS A 398 -81.18 64.55 8.35
N SER A 399 -82.29 64.21 7.68
CA SER A 399 -83.66 64.38 8.20
C SER A 399 -84.64 63.43 7.51
N TYR A 400 -85.67 63.00 8.25
CA TYR A 400 -86.85 62.32 7.72
C TYR A 400 -88.05 63.26 7.96
N ARG A 401 -88.76 63.65 6.91
CA ARG A 401 -90.00 64.45 6.99
C ARG A 401 -91.18 63.60 6.59
#